data_AF-A0A0C3BLQ9-F1
#
_entry.id   AF-A0A0C3BLQ9-F1
#
_cell.length_a   1.000
_cell.length_b   1.000
_cell.length_c   1.000
_cell.angle_alpha   90.00
_cell.angle_beta   90.00
_cell.angle_gamma   90.00
#
_symmetry.space_group_name_H-M   'P 1'
#
loop_
_entity.id
_entity.type
_entity.pdbx_description
1 polymer ?
#
loop_
_entity_poly.entity_id
_entity_poly.type
_entity_poly.pdbx_seq_one_letter_code
_entity_poly.pdbx_strand_id
1 'polypeptide(L)'
;LNHWAIPRHIWKVMEEEKAIEERGRTTKKKGQQLLDFKTVVGPREFTRAGILESVAKLIVMNNQPFALADNPAFRNVLVAMRPKSSTADLPSAYDVTVYLHNAFVKHMKELKEEIMVRFFFLREQR
;
A
#
# COMPACT_ATOMS: atom_id res chain seq x y z
N LEU A 1 -29.68 41.21 4.33
CA LEU A 1 -29.87 40.74 2.94
C LEU A 1 -29.02 41.60 2.01
N ASN A 2 -27.71 41.36 1.96
CA ASN A 2 -26.85 41.91 0.91
C ASN A 2 -26.27 40.71 0.17
N HIS A 3 -26.92 40.39 -0.93
CA HIS A 3 -26.49 39.42 -1.94
C HIS A 3 -25.27 40.04 -2.62
N TRP A 4 -24.09 39.48 -2.37
CA TRP A 4 -22.85 39.90 -3.03
C TRP A 4 -22.93 39.50 -4.49
N ALA A 5 -23.57 40.33 -5.30
CA ALA A 5 -23.60 40.18 -6.75
C ALA A 5 -22.23 40.58 -7.29
N ILE A 6 -21.50 39.61 -7.82
CA ILE A 6 -20.24 39.86 -8.52
C ILE A 6 -20.54 40.84 -9.67
N PRO A 7 -19.83 41.98 -9.76
CA PRO A 7 -20.03 42.95 -10.83
C PRO A 7 -19.97 42.30 -12.22
N ARG A 8 -20.92 42.64 -13.09
CA ARG A 8 -21.11 41.95 -14.39
C ARG A 8 -19.88 41.94 -15.30
N HIS A 9 -19.00 42.93 -15.18
CA HIS A 9 -17.76 42.96 -15.94
C HIS A 9 -16.77 41.89 -15.45
N ILE A 10 -16.70 41.63 -14.14
CA ILE A 10 -15.90 40.54 -13.56
C ILE A 10 -16.49 39.19 -13.92
N TRP A 11 -17.82 39.06 -13.88
CA TRP A 11 -18.50 37.82 -14.27
C TRP A 11 -18.25 37.45 -15.74
N LYS A 12 -18.26 38.43 -16.65
CA LYS A 12 -17.93 38.20 -18.06
C LYS A 12 -16.49 37.70 -18.25
N VAL A 13 -15.54 38.32 -17.55
CA VAL A 13 -14.13 37.87 -17.59
C VAL A 13 -14.01 36.44 -17.05
N MET A 14 -14.71 36.11 -15.96
CA MET A 14 -14.71 34.74 -15.41
C MET A 14 -15.37 33.72 -16.35
N GLU A 15 -16.44 34.08 -17.06
CA GLU A 15 -17.09 33.20 -18.04
C GLU A 15 -16.19 32.97 -19.26
N GLU A 16 -15.50 34.02 -19.74
CA GLU A 16 -14.54 33.91 -20.83
C GLU A 16 -13.33 33.07 -20.43
N GLU A 17 -12.79 33.26 -19.22
CA GLU A 17 -11.71 32.43 -18.67
C GLU A 17 -12.14 30.97 -18.51
N LYS A 18 -13.35 30.70 -18.00
CA LYS A 18 -13.87 29.34 -17.85
C LYS A 18 -14.11 28.66 -19.20
N ALA A 19 -14.57 29.39 -20.21
CA ALA A 19 -14.74 28.88 -21.56
C ALA A 19 -13.39 28.56 -22.24
N ILE A 20 -12.35 29.36 -21.97
CA ILE A 20 -10.97 29.08 -22.40
C ILE A 20 -10.43 27.85 -21.65
N GLU A 21 -10.72 27.72 -20.36
CA GLU A 21 -10.30 26.58 -19.54
C GLU A 21 -10.97 25.27 -19.98
N GLU A 22 -12.27 25.29 -20.32
CA GLU A 22 -13.00 24.12 -20.82
C GLU A 22 -12.53 23.70 -22.21
N ARG A 23 -12.20 24.65 -23.11
CA ARG A 23 -11.58 24.32 -24.40
C ARG A 23 -10.13 23.82 -24.27
N GLY A 24 -9.42 24.21 -23.22
CA GLY A 24 -8.04 23.77 -22.93
C GLY A 24 -7.93 22.51 -22.05
N ARG A 25 -9.04 22.00 -21.50
CA ARG A 25 -9.07 20.85 -20.56
C ARG A 25 -9.04 19.48 -21.23
N THR A 26 -9.21 19.38 -22.54
CA THR A 26 -9.10 18.08 -23.24
C THR A 26 -7.67 17.55 -23.34
N THR A 27 -6.63 18.35 -23.06
CA THR A 27 -5.22 17.91 -23.20
C THR A 27 -4.24 18.49 -22.17
N LYS A 28 -4.65 18.70 -20.91
CA LYS A 28 -3.70 19.10 -19.84
C LYS A 28 -3.77 18.18 -18.62
N LYS A 29 -3.22 16.97 -18.76
CA LYS A 29 -2.44 16.38 -17.65
C LYS A 29 -1.20 17.26 -17.50
N LYS A 30 -1.29 18.29 -16.65
CA LYS A 30 -0.15 19.12 -16.27
C LYS A 30 0.92 18.19 -15.68
N GLY A 31 2.14 18.32 -16.21
CA GLY A 31 3.27 17.43 -15.96
C GLY A 31 3.56 17.28 -14.47
N GLN A 32 3.17 16.12 -13.94
CA GLN A 32 3.93 15.53 -12.85
C GLN A 32 5.20 14.97 -13.50
N GLN A 33 6.36 15.32 -12.95
CA GLN A 33 7.65 14.84 -13.44
C GLN A 33 7.54 13.33 -13.67
N LEU A 34 7.87 12.88 -14.88
CA LEU A 34 7.93 11.48 -15.24
C LEU A 34 9.09 10.88 -14.44
N LEU A 35 8.84 10.53 -13.18
CA LEU A 35 9.68 9.57 -12.49
C LEU A 35 9.52 8.29 -13.31
N ASP A 36 10.61 7.78 -13.87
CA ASP A 36 10.70 6.57 -14.70
C ASP A 36 10.38 5.31 -13.89
N PHE A 37 9.25 5.30 -13.19
CA PHE A 37 8.68 4.09 -12.67
C PHE A 37 8.08 3.36 -13.85
N LYS A 38 8.76 2.28 -14.29
CA LYS A 38 8.14 1.23 -15.09
C LYS A 38 6.86 0.83 -14.34
N THR A 39 5.73 1.35 -14.81
CA THR A 39 4.43 0.98 -14.26
C THR A 39 4.22 -0.46 -14.69
N VAL A 40 4.56 -1.39 -13.80
CA VAL A 40 4.29 -2.81 -14.03
C VAL A 40 2.78 -2.93 -14.11
N VAL A 41 2.25 -3.17 -15.30
CA VAL A 41 0.83 -3.40 -15.51
C VAL A 41 0.52 -4.77 -14.91
N GLY A 42 0.25 -4.80 -13.62
CA GLY A 42 -0.22 -6.00 -12.93
C GLY A 42 -1.58 -6.44 -13.47
N PRO A 43 -1.95 -7.71 -13.32
CA PRO A 43 -3.28 -8.20 -13.68
C PRO A 43 -4.35 -7.33 -13.01
N ARG A 44 -5.32 -6.86 -13.80
CA ARG A 44 -6.42 -6.01 -13.32
C ARG A 44 -7.33 -6.75 -12.35
N GLU A 45 -7.33 -8.09 -12.41
CA GLU A 45 -8.23 -8.98 -11.69
C GLU A 45 -7.46 -10.17 -11.08
N PHE A 46 -7.91 -10.59 -9.91
CA PHE A 46 -7.37 -11.75 -9.18
C PHE A 46 -8.05 -13.02 -9.70
N THR A 47 -7.46 -13.68 -10.70
CA THR A 47 -8.00 -14.91 -11.27
C THR A 47 -7.27 -16.15 -10.75
N ARG A 48 -8.01 -17.24 -10.52
CA ARG A 48 -7.41 -18.52 -10.05
C ARG A 48 -6.30 -19.02 -10.98
N ALA A 49 -6.50 -18.91 -12.29
CA ALA A 49 -5.51 -19.32 -13.29
C ALA A 49 -4.23 -18.46 -13.25
N GLY A 50 -4.36 -17.13 -13.14
CA GLY A 50 -3.21 -16.23 -13.08
C GLY A 50 -2.37 -16.41 -11.81
N ILE A 51 -3.02 -16.72 -10.68
CA ILE A 51 -2.33 -17.03 -9.43
C ILE A 51 -1.55 -18.34 -9.57
N LEU A 52 -2.18 -19.39 -10.12
CA LEU A 52 -1.54 -20.68 -10.33
C LEU A 52 -0.27 -20.54 -11.20
N GLU A 53 -0.36 -19.81 -12.32
CA GLU A 53 0.78 -19.56 -13.19
C GLU A 53 1.89 -18.78 -12.47
N SER A 54 1.53 -17.75 -11.70
CA SER A 54 2.49 -16.90 -10.97
C SER A 54 3.20 -17.65 -9.85
N VAL A 55 2.47 -18.48 -9.10
CA VAL A 55 3.03 -19.33 -8.04
C VAL A 55 3.93 -20.42 -8.64
N ALA A 56 3.52 -21.03 -9.75
CA ALA A 56 4.35 -22.01 -10.46
C ALA A 56 5.67 -21.38 -10.94
N LYS A 57 5.61 -20.18 -11.54
CA LYS A 57 6.81 -19.42 -11.94
C LYS A 57 7.72 -19.11 -10.75
N LEU A 58 7.15 -18.66 -9.63
CA LEU A 58 7.91 -18.39 -8.41
C LEU A 58 8.68 -19.64 -7.94
N ILE A 59 8.02 -20.79 -7.93
CA ILE A 59 8.61 -22.06 -7.48
C ILE A 59 9.77 -22.48 -8.36
N VAL A 60 9.54 -22.52 -9.68
CA VAL A 60 10.53 -22.98 -10.65
C VAL A 60 11.71 -22.02 -10.75
N MET A 61 11.46 -20.71 -10.83
CA MET A 61 12.51 -19.72 -11.05
C MET A 61 13.40 -19.50 -9.83
N ASN A 62 12.86 -19.61 -8.62
CA ASN A 62 13.59 -19.34 -7.38
C ASN A 62 13.94 -20.61 -6.60
N ASN A 63 13.85 -21.79 -7.24
CA ASN A 63 14.14 -23.10 -6.64
C ASN A 63 13.46 -23.29 -5.27
N GLN A 64 12.19 -22.90 -5.17
CA GLN A 64 11.44 -23.03 -3.92
C GLN A 64 10.84 -24.44 -3.80
N PRO A 65 10.60 -24.93 -2.57
CA PRO A 65 9.94 -26.22 -2.39
C PRO A 65 8.47 -26.14 -2.84
N PHE A 66 7.95 -27.21 -3.46
CA PHE A 66 6.52 -27.32 -3.81
C PHE A 66 5.58 -27.14 -2.63
N ALA A 67 6.02 -27.55 -1.42
CA ALA A 67 5.30 -27.37 -0.17
C ALA A 67 4.99 -25.88 0.15
N LEU A 68 5.68 -24.91 -0.46
CA LEU A 68 5.35 -23.49 -0.33
C LEU A 68 3.92 -23.18 -0.77
N ALA A 69 3.41 -23.87 -1.80
CA ALA A 69 2.04 -23.67 -2.29
C ALA A 69 0.97 -24.10 -1.26
N ASP A 70 1.31 -25.00 -0.35
CA ASP A 70 0.44 -25.47 0.73
C ASP A 70 0.67 -24.73 2.05
N ASN A 71 1.66 -23.83 2.12
CA ASN A 71 1.94 -23.06 3.30
C ASN A 71 0.79 -22.04 3.56
N PRO A 72 0.10 -22.11 4.71
CA PRO A 72 -1.01 -21.21 5.01
C PRO A 72 -0.57 -19.75 5.12
N ALA A 73 0.64 -19.48 5.64
CA ALA A 73 1.17 -18.12 5.71
C ALA A 73 1.40 -17.53 4.31
N PHE A 74 1.93 -18.32 3.37
CA PHE A 74 2.09 -17.90 1.98
C PHE A 74 0.74 -17.60 1.31
N ARG A 75 -0.27 -18.46 1.52
CA ARG A 75 -1.63 -18.22 1.02
C ARG A 75 -2.24 -16.95 1.61
N ASN A 76 -2.03 -16.68 2.90
CA ASN A 76 -2.48 -15.44 3.54
C ASN A 76 -1.81 -14.21 2.92
N VAL A 77 -0.53 -14.28 2.56
CA VAL A 77 0.16 -13.21 1.83
C VAL A 77 -0.50 -12.97 0.47
N LEU A 78 -0.81 -14.03 -0.29
CA LEU A 78 -1.52 -13.89 -1.57
C LEU A 78 -2.89 -13.24 -1.44
N VAL A 79 -3.62 -13.53 -0.36
CA VAL A 79 -4.93 -12.92 -0.05
C VAL A 79 -4.78 -11.45 0.37
N ALA A 80 -3.75 -11.12 1.13
CA ALA A 80 -3.46 -9.75 1.55
C ALA A 80 -2.98 -8.86 0.39
N MET A 81 -2.35 -9.45 -0.62
CA MET A 81 -1.88 -8.73 -1.80
C MET A 81 -3.06 -8.23 -2.64
N ARG A 82 -3.19 -6.90 -2.75
CA ARG A 82 -4.26 -6.28 -3.54
C ARG A 82 -3.94 -6.36 -5.04
N PRO A 83 -4.94 -6.62 -5.90
CA PRO A 83 -4.78 -6.36 -7.33
C PRO A 83 -4.42 -4.89 -7.54
N LYS A 84 -3.45 -4.63 -8.41
CA LYS A 84 -2.89 -3.29 -8.70
C LYS A 84 -1.95 -2.72 -7.63
N SER A 85 -1.38 -3.54 -6.74
CA SER A 85 -0.21 -3.11 -5.96
C SER A 85 0.91 -2.68 -6.91
N SER A 86 1.47 -1.51 -6.65
CA SER A 86 2.67 -1.00 -7.33
C SER A 86 3.93 -1.55 -6.67
N THR A 87 5.09 -1.38 -7.31
CA THR A 87 6.37 -1.74 -6.71
C THR A 87 6.69 -0.96 -5.43
N ALA A 88 6.08 0.22 -5.25
CA ALA A 88 6.22 1.01 -4.03
C ALA A 88 5.39 0.46 -2.86
N ASP A 89 4.34 -0.32 -3.15
CA ASP A 89 3.50 -0.96 -2.13
C ASP A 89 4.08 -2.30 -1.65
N LEU A 90 5.05 -2.86 -2.40
CA LEU A 90 5.68 -4.12 -2.06
C LEU A 90 6.85 -3.88 -1.11
N PRO A 91 6.92 -4.61 0.02
CA PRO A 91 8.00 -4.43 0.97
C PRO A 91 9.33 -4.91 0.38
N SER A 92 10.39 -4.13 0.59
CA SER A 92 11.75 -4.56 0.30
C SER A 92 12.28 -5.50 1.39
N ALA A 93 13.41 -6.17 1.12
CA ALA A 93 14.09 -6.98 2.12
C ALA A 93 14.49 -6.16 3.37
N TYR A 94 14.84 -4.89 3.17
CA TYR A 94 15.17 -3.98 4.26
C TYR A 94 13.94 -3.70 5.12
N ASP A 95 12.80 -3.39 4.50
CA ASP A 95 11.55 -3.11 5.23
C ASP A 95 11.12 -4.29 6.10
N VAL A 96 11.19 -5.52 5.54
CA VAL A 96 10.88 -6.75 6.28
C VAL A 96 11.87 -6.96 7.44
N THR A 97 13.17 -6.71 7.23
CA THR A 97 14.18 -6.88 8.27
C THR A 97 13.96 -5.91 9.43
N VAL A 98 13.72 -4.63 9.13
CA VAL A 98 13.43 -3.60 10.14
C VAL A 98 12.13 -3.92 10.88
N TYR A 99 11.09 -4.34 10.15
CA TYR A 99 9.82 -4.73 10.75
C TYR A 99 9.99 -5.89 11.74
N LEU A 100 10.70 -6.94 11.34
CA LEU A 100 10.98 -8.11 12.20
C LEU A 100 11.79 -7.71 13.43
N HIS A 101 12.83 -6.89 13.26
CA HIS A 101 13.65 -6.41 14.39
C HIS A 101 12.78 -5.65 15.40
N ASN A 102 11.97 -4.72 14.93
CA ASN A 102 11.10 -3.91 15.79
C ASN A 102 10.02 -4.75 16.47
N ALA A 103 9.40 -5.68 15.75
CA ALA A 103 8.42 -6.60 16.31
C ALA A 103 9.05 -7.48 17.41
N PHE A 104 10.25 -7.99 17.18
CA PHE A 104 10.99 -8.77 18.17
C PHE A 104 11.33 -7.94 19.42
N VAL A 105 11.90 -6.75 19.25
CA VAL A 105 12.24 -5.85 20.36
C VAL A 105 11.01 -5.48 21.17
N LYS A 106 9.89 -5.19 20.51
CA LYS A 106 8.61 -4.91 21.16
C LYS A 106 8.14 -6.11 21.98
N HIS A 107 8.11 -7.30 21.38
CA HIS A 107 7.70 -8.52 22.06
C HIS A 107 8.56 -8.84 23.29
N MET A 108 9.89 -8.66 23.19
CA MET A 108 10.80 -8.88 24.32
C MET A 108 10.58 -7.89 25.47
N LYS A 109 10.20 -6.64 25.17
CA LYS A 109 9.84 -5.64 26.19
C LYS A 109 8.56 -6.04 26.91
N GLU A 110 7.52 -6.35 26.15
CA GLU A 110 6.23 -6.80 26.69
C GLU A 110 6.40 -8.05 27.56
N LEU A 111 7.15 -9.04 27.09
CA LEU A 111 7.45 -10.24 27.85
C LEU A 111 8.17 -9.95 29.17
N LYS A 112 9.15 -9.03 29.16
CA LYS A 112 9.85 -8.62 30.38
C LYS A 112 8.90 -7.96 31.37
N GLU A 113 8.01 -7.10 30.91
CA GLU A 113 7.00 -6.44 31.73
C GLU A 113 6.03 -7.46 32.34
N GLU A 114 5.51 -8.39 31.54
CA GLU A 114 4.64 -9.48 32.02
C GLU A 114 5.31 -10.32 33.10
N ILE A 115 6.58 -10.70 32.90
CA ILE A 115 7.35 -11.46 33.88
C ILE A 115 7.51 -10.66 35.18
N MET A 116 7.85 -9.36 35.10
CA MET A 116 8.00 -8.50 36.28
C MET A 116 6.69 -8.35 37.05
N VAL A 117 5.56 -8.12 36.36
CA VAL A 117 4.22 -8.04 36.98
C VAL A 117 3.89 -9.33 37.71
N ARG A 118 4.15 -10.50 37.10
CA ARG A 118 3.94 -11.80 37.75
C ARG A 118 4.80 -11.99 38.99
N PHE A 119 6.08 -11.60 38.94
CA PHE A 119 6.96 -11.67 40.12
C PHE A 119 6.52 -10.76 41.26
N PHE A 120 6.03 -9.56 40.95
CA PHE A 120 5.52 -8.63 41.95
C PHE A 120 4.27 -9.19 42.64
N PHE A 121 3.31 -9.69 41.87
CA PHE A 121 2.09 -10.29 42.40
C PHE A 121 2.37 -11.53 43.28
N LEU A 122 3.34 -12.36 42.91
CA LEU A 122 3.76 -13.52 43.71
C LEU A 122 4.47 -13.16 45.02
N ARG A 123 5.06 -11.97 45.12
CA ARG A 123 5.70 -11.49 46.36
C ARG A 123 4.70 -10.89 47.34
N GLU A 124 3.67 -10.21 46.85
CA GLU A 124 2.62 -9.60 47.69
C GLU A 124 1.71 -10.64 48.39
N GLN A 125 1.68 -11.88 47.88
CA GLN A 125 0.87 -13.00 48.40
C GLN A 125 1.60 -13.85 49.47
N ARG A 126 2.81 -13.47 49.88
CA ARG A 126 3.56 -14.10 50.99
C ARG A 126 3.66 -13.16 52.18
#